data_AF-A0A5M9J574-F1
#
_entry.id   AF-A0A5M9J574-F1
#
_cell.length_a   1.000
_cell.length_b   1.000
_cell.length_c   1.000
_cell.angle_alpha   90.00
_cell.angle_beta   90.00
_cell.angle_gamma   90.00
#
_symmetry.space_group_name_H-M   'P 1'
#
loop_
_entity.id
_entity.type
_entity.pdbx_description
1 polymer ?
#
loop_
_entity_poly.entity_id
_entity_poly.type
_entity_poly.pdbx_seq_one_letter_code
_entity_poly.pdbx_strand_id
1 'polypeptide(L)'
;MLGRILLTLSALSQGITPFIADWNRTHVYNPRWPPHAKFHNGQTLSMGAGLCLITLYYTWRFPVISSPEPKLKSEKKQARESAESVLARRMTRDSMITAAIAGSLYWIAGLSAILYPGSKAMDPEFGDGFPQAIVFPIFASLAIMGDGKEGDGGFKEKTFGRRERGEKSVRMDISILALHLSIAKAWLMVSLDTATTLERHERRKNMAQSYDISTLRNDM
;
A
#
# COMPACT_ATOMS: atom_id res chain seq x y z
N MET A 1 -9.87 -8.30 15.82
CA MET A 1 -9.09 -9.46 15.33
C MET A 1 -8.98 -9.48 13.82
N LEU A 2 -10.08 -9.27 13.07
CA LEU A 2 -10.04 -9.29 11.61
C LEU A 2 -8.98 -8.33 11.05
N GLY A 3 -8.81 -7.14 11.62
CA GLY A 3 -7.80 -6.18 11.17
C GLY A 3 -6.37 -6.73 11.30
N ARG A 4 -6.07 -7.36 12.43
CA ARG A 4 -4.76 -8.02 12.67
C ARG A 4 -4.48 -9.16 11.71
N ILE A 5 -5.50 -9.94 11.35
CA ILE A 5 -5.35 -11.03 10.36
C ILE A 5 -4.99 -10.43 9.00
N LEU A 6 -5.70 -9.39 8.54
CA LEU A 6 -5.43 -8.74 7.26
C LEU A 6 -4.02 -8.14 7.21
N LEU A 7 -3.58 -7.47 8.28
CA LEU A 7 -2.22 -6.93 8.40
C LEU A 7 -1.16 -8.03 8.41
N THR A 8 -1.40 -9.12 9.13
CA THR A 8 -0.48 -10.26 9.18
C THR A 8 -0.33 -10.92 7.80
N LEU A 9 -1.44 -11.12 7.08
CA LEU A 9 -1.40 -11.65 5.71
C LEU A 9 -0.63 -10.73 4.77
N SER A 10 -0.87 -9.42 4.83
CA SER A 10 -0.12 -8.47 4.00
C SER A 10 1.37 -8.45 4.35
N ALA A 11 1.72 -8.50 5.64
CA ALA A 11 3.10 -8.52 6.12
C ALA A 11 3.85 -9.76 5.64
N LEU A 12 3.27 -10.95 5.81
CA LEU A 12 3.88 -12.21 5.37
C LEU A 12 4.11 -12.21 3.86
N SER A 13 3.16 -11.72 3.07
CA SER A 13 3.35 -11.56 1.63
C SER A 13 4.50 -10.63 1.27
N GLN A 14 4.72 -9.53 2.00
CA GLN A 14 5.89 -8.65 1.78
C GLN A 14 7.22 -9.35 2.08
N GLY A 15 7.23 -10.22 3.09
CA GLY A 15 8.44 -10.97 3.45
C GLY A 15 8.73 -12.15 2.52
N ILE A 16 7.73 -12.66 1.79
CA ILE A 16 7.83 -13.92 1.03
C ILE A 16 7.77 -13.69 -0.48
N THR A 17 6.75 -12.98 -0.97
CA THR A 17 6.49 -12.85 -2.41
C THR A 17 7.66 -12.23 -3.18
N PRO A 18 8.35 -11.19 -2.69
CA PRO A 18 9.51 -10.62 -3.40
C PRO A 18 10.64 -11.64 -3.57
N PHE A 19 10.89 -12.48 -2.56
CA PHE A 19 11.91 -13.53 -2.68
C PHE A 19 11.51 -14.57 -3.72
N ILE A 20 10.24 -14.95 -3.80
CA ILE A 20 9.77 -15.87 -4.85
C ILE A 20 9.91 -15.23 -6.25
N ALA A 21 9.53 -13.96 -6.37
CA ALA A 21 9.51 -13.24 -7.64
C ALA A 21 10.90 -12.87 -8.16
N ASP A 22 11.85 -12.55 -7.27
CA ASP A 22 13.11 -11.92 -7.67
C ASP A 22 14.33 -12.82 -7.40
N TRP A 23 14.19 -13.90 -6.63
CA TRP A 23 15.28 -14.84 -6.32
C TRP A 23 15.44 -15.94 -7.39
N ASN A 24 15.58 -15.54 -8.64
CA ASN A 24 15.64 -16.47 -9.77
C ASN A 24 16.48 -15.91 -10.94
N ARG A 25 16.52 -16.64 -12.06
CA ARG A 25 17.33 -16.31 -13.24
C ARG A 25 16.83 -15.12 -14.06
N THR A 26 15.58 -14.70 -13.87
CA THR A 26 15.05 -13.52 -14.58
C THR A 26 15.39 -12.23 -13.86
N HIS A 27 15.74 -12.29 -12.55
CA HIS A 27 16.05 -11.13 -11.71
C HIS A 27 17.47 -11.21 -11.10
N VAL A 28 17.62 -11.55 -9.81
CA VAL A 28 18.91 -11.41 -9.09
C VAL A 28 20.06 -12.20 -9.74
N TYR A 29 19.74 -13.33 -10.38
CA TYR A 29 20.71 -14.17 -11.10
C TYR A 29 20.76 -13.89 -12.62
N ASN A 30 20.07 -12.88 -13.12
CA ASN A 30 20.12 -12.51 -14.52
C ASN A 30 21.54 -12.01 -14.88
N PRO A 31 22.26 -12.65 -15.81
CA PRO A 31 23.61 -12.22 -16.20
C PRO A 31 23.62 -10.88 -16.95
N ARG A 32 22.50 -10.46 -17.53
CA ARG A 32 22.38 -9.19 -18.28
C ARG A 32 22.12 -7.99 -17.38
N TRP A 33 21.62 -8.20 -16.16
CA TRP A 33 21.46 -7.12 -15.21
C TRP A 33 22.81 -6.56 -14.77
N PRO A 34 23.04 -5.25 -14.90
CA PRO A 34 24.27 -4.65 -14.38
C PRO A 34 24.34 -4.84 -12.86
N PRO A 35 25.55 -4.87 -12.26
CA PRO A 35 25.71 -5.08 -10.83
C PRO A 35 24.85 -4.12 -9.96
N HIS A 36 24.67 -2.88 -10.41
CA HIS A 36 23.86 -1.89 -9.69
C HIS A 36 22.36 -2.23 -9.67
N ALA A 37 21.80 -2.82 -10.72
CA ALA A 37 20.40 -3.24 -10.72
C ALA A 37 20.16 -4.37 -9.70
N LYS A 38 21.12 -5.30 -9.58
CA LYS A 38 21.09 -6.36 -8.56
C LYS A 38 21.18 -5.81 -7.14
N PHE A 39 21.97 -4.75 -6.95
CA PHE A 39 22.04 -4.04 -5.66
C PHE A 39 20.67 -3.44 -5.28
N HIS A 40 20.02 -2.70 -6.18
CA HIS A 40 18.67 -2.16 -5.93
C HIS A 40 17.63 -3.26 -5.70
N ASN A 41 17.72 -4.38 -6.43
CA ASN A 41 16.86 -5.54 -6.21
C ASN A 41 17.06 -6.12 -4.79
N GLY A 42 18.31 -6.27 -4.35
CA GLY A 42 18.63 -6.70 -2.99
C GLY A 42 18.12 -5.72 -1.91
N GLN A 43 18.13 -4.42 -2.19
CA GLN A 43 17.53 -3.40 -1.32
C GLN A 43 16.02 -3.60 -1.22
N THR A 44 15.33 -3.85 -2.33
CA THR A 44 13.88 -4.11 -2.36
C THR A 44 13.53 -5.37 -1.58
N LEU A 45 14.26 -6.47 -1.77
CA LEU A 45 14.08 -7.71 -1.00
C LEU A 45 14.24 -7.49 0.51
N SER A 46 15.31 -6.80 0.90
CA SER A 46 15.61 -6.49 2.30
C SER A 46 14.57 -5.55 2.91
N MET A 47 14.07 -4.60 2.12
CA MET A 47 13.01 -3.68 2.54
C MET A 47 11.68 -4.41 2.76
N GLY A 48 11.30 -5.35 1.90
CA GLY A 48 10.12 -6.19 2.09
C GLY A 48 10.20 -7.01 3.38
N ALA A 49 11.36 -7.63 3.66
CA ALA A 49 11.60 -8.35 4.91
C ALA A 49 11.53 -7.43 6.15
N GLY A 50 12.17 -6.25 6.08
CA GLY A 50 12.13 -5.26 7.16
C GLY A 50 10.71 -4.74 7.45
N LEU A 51 9.95 -4.40 6.40
CA LEU A 51 8.57 -3.93 6.53
C LEU A 51 7.63 -5.03 7.04
N CYS A 52 7.86 -6.30 6.66
CA CYS A 52 7.16 -7.44 7.25
C CYS A 52 7.35 -7.47 8.77
N LEU A 53 8.60 -7.43 9.25
CA LEU A 53 8.90 -7.46 10.69
C LEU A 53 8.30 -6.27 11.45
N ILE A 54 8.42 -5.06 10.89
CA ILE A 54 7.83 -3.84 11.46
C ILE A 54 6.31 -3.97 11.54
N THR A 55 5.67 -4.41 10.47
CA THR A 55 4.21 -4.57 10.42
C THR A 55 3.74 -5.60 11.44
N LEU A 56 4.40 -6.76 11.54
CA LEU A 56 4.07 -7.79 12.53
C LEU A 56 4.25 -7.28 13.96
N TYR A 57 5.37 -6.60 14.25
CA TYR A 57 5.63 -6.02 15.56
C TYR A 57 4.51 -5.04 15.96
N TYR A 58 4.19 -4.06 15.12
CA TYR A 58 3.15 -3.07 15.44
C TYR A 58 1.72 -3.65 15.42
N THR A 59 1.48 -4.73 14.68
CA THR A 59 0.19 -5.44 14.71
C THR A 59 -0.03 -6.15 16.05
N TRP A 60 1.03 -6.69 16.66
CA TRP A 60 0.92 -7.60 17.80
C TRP A 60 1.48 -7.07 19.13
N ARG A 61 2.17 -5.91 19.15
CA ARG A 61 2.80 -5.37 20.38
C ARG A 61 1.85 -5.02 21.53
N PHE A 62 0.56 -4.82 21.26
CA PHE A 62 -0.45 -4.59 22.29
C PHE A 62 -1.53 -5.68 22.26
N PRO A 63 -2.02 -6.13 23.43
CA PRO A 63 -3.13 -7.08 23.51
C PRO A 63 -4.45 -6.42 23.10
N VAL A 64 -5.43 -7.21 22.69
CA VAL A 64 -6.77 -6.71 22.37
C VAL A 64 -7.49 -6.34 23.67
N ILE A 65 -7.86 -5.07 23.79
CA ILE A 65 -8.56 -4.55 24.97
C ILE A 65 -10.06 -4.79 24.77
N SER A 66 -10.59 -5.79 25.45
CA SER A 66 -12.04 -5.99 25.55
C SER A 66 -12.68 -4.87 26.38
N SER A 67 -13.89 -4.43 26.01
CA SER A 67 -14.64 -3.49 26.86
C SER A 67 -14.95 -4.17 28.21
N PRO A 68 -14.65 -3.52 29.34
CA PRO A 68 -15.02 -4.06 30.65
C PRO A 68 -16.56 -4.06 30.80
N GLU A 69 -17.12 -5.15 31.31
CA GLU A 69 -18.52 -5.16 31.77
C GLU A 69 -18.72 -4.12 32.88
N PRO A 70 -19.88 -3.45 32.93
CA PRO A 70 -20.17 -2.46 33.96
C PRO A 70 -20.31 -3.14 35.32
N LYS A 71 -19.24 -3.16 36.11
CA LYS A 71 -19.29 -3.46 37.55
C LYS A 71 -19.39 -2.15 38.31
N LEU A 72 -20.37 -2.06 39.21
CA LEU A 72 -20.62 -0.92 40.09
C LEU A 72 -19.36 -0.63 40.93
N LYS A 73 -18.54 0.34 40.51
CA LYS A 73 -17.28 0.72 41.16
C LYS A 73 -17.36 2.19 41.56
N SER A 74 -16.70 2.54 42.66
CA SER A 74 -16.50 3.92 43.14
C SER A 74 -16.11 4.87 42.00
N GLU A 75 -16.78 6.01 41.89
CA GLU A 75 -16.65 7.01 40.81
C GLU A 75 -15.18 7.43 40.55
N LYS A 76 -14.38 7.62 41.60
CA LYS A 76 -12.96 8.01 41.48
C LYS A 76 -12.09 6.90 40.88
N LYS A 77 -12.37 5.64 41.23
CA LYS A 77 -11.70 4.47 40.65
C LYS A 77 -12.12 4.28 39.20
N GLN A 78 -13.40 4.50 38.90
CA GLN A 78 -13.96 4.43 37.56
C GLN A 78 -13.37 5.51 36.63
N ALA A 79 -13.19 6.74 37.11
CA ALA A 79 -12.58 7.84 36.35
C ALA A 79 -11.09 7.60 36.03
N ARG A 80 -10.35 6.95 36.92
CA ARG A 80 -8.95 6.57 36.67
C ARG A 80 -8.85 5.39 35.68
N GLU A 81 -9.67 4.35 35.87
CA GLU A 81 -9.75 3.19 34.99
C GLU A 81 -10.22 3.58 33.57
N SER A 82 -11.09 4.59 33.46
CA SER A 82 -11.49 5.15 32.16
C SER A 82 -10.36 5.92 31.49
N ALA A 83 -9.59 6.74 32.21
CA ALA A 83 -8.45 7.45 31.64
C ALA A 83 -7.35 6.49 31.14
N GLU A 84 -6.99 5.48 31.94
CA GLU A 84 -5.99 4.47 31.58
C GLU A 84 -6.46 3.62 30.38
N SER A 85 -7.74 3.23 30.33
CA SER A 85 -8.29 2.47 29.20
C SER A 85 -8.41 3.31 27.91
N VAL A 86 -8.74 4.61 28.02
CA VAL A 86 -8.73 5.54 26.87
C VAL A 86 -7.32 5.68 26.31
N LEU A 87 -6.31 5.86 27.17
CA LEU A 87 -4.92 5.92 26.75
C LEU A 87 -4.48 4.62 26.05
N ALA A 88 -4.81 3.47 26.63
CA ALA A 88 -4.45 2.16 26.07
C ALA A 88 -5.13 1.92 24.71
N ARG A 89 -6.38 2.35 24.52
CA ARG A 89 -7.07 2.34 23.21
C ARG A 89 -6.38 3.23 22.19
N ARG A 90 -5.98 4.45 22.58
CA ARG A 90 -5.24 5.38 21.70
C ARG A 90 -3.91 4.76 21.26
N MET A 91 -3.13 4.24 22.20
CA MET A 91 -1.84 3.57 21.88
C MET A 91 -2.03 2.36 20.97
N THR A 92 -3.09 1.57 21.19
CA THR A 92 -3.44 0.44 20.34
C THR A 92 -3.79 0.91 18.92
N ARG A 93 -4.61 1.95 18.79
CA ARG A 93 -4.97 2.53 17.49
C ARG A 93 -3.76 3.07 16.74
N ASP A 94 -2.92 3.85 17.40
CA ASP A 94 -1.72 4.43 16.78
C ASP A 94 -0.74 3.30 16.34
N SER A 95 -0.71 2.19 17.09
CA SER A 95 0.02 0.97 16.69
C SER A 95 -0.54 0.35 15.41
N MET A 96 -1.85 0.17 15.33
CA MET A 96 -2.50 -0.44 14.16
C MET A 96 -2.33 0.43 12.90
N ILE A 97 -2.44 1.75 13.03
CA ILE A 97 -2.17 2.70 11.94
C ILE A 97 -0.72 2.59 11.48
N THR A 98 0.23 2.51 12.41
CA THR A 98 1.66 2.35 12.07
C THR A 98 1.90 1.05 11.31
N ALA A 99 1.26 -0.04 11.73
CA ALA A 99 1.33 -1.32 11.03
C ALA A 99 0.71 -1.23 9.62
N ALA A 100 -0.42 -0.55 9.45
CA ALA A 100 -1.06 -0.39 8.15
C ALA A 100 -0.24 0.46 7.18
N ILE A 101 0.41 1.53 7.67
CA ILE A 101 1.35 2.32 6.88
C ILE A 101 2.53 1.46 6.45
N ALA A 102 3.23 0.83 7.41
CA ALA A 102 4.36 -0.04 7.09
C ALA A 102 3.97 -1.15 6.12
N GLY A 103 2.83 -1.79 6.34
CA GLY A 103 2.31 -2.88 5.53
C GLY A 103 1.77 -2.48 4.16
N SER A 104 1.59 -1.18 3.87
CA SER A 104 1.16 -0.70 2.56
C SER A 104 2.29 -0.09 1.74
N LEU A 105 3.33 0.46 2.39
CA LEU A 105 4.44 1.16 1.75
C LEU A 105 5.12 0.34 0.65
N TYR A 106 5.40 -0.94 0.91
CA TYR A 106 6.07 -1.81 -0.07
C TYR A 106 5.28 -1.93 -1.38
N TRP A 107 3.97 -2.16 -1.26
CA TRP A 107 3.08 -2.35 -2.40
C TRP A 107 2.83 -1.06 -3.18
N ILE A 108 2.68 0.06 -2.47
CA ILE A 108 2.54 1.38 -3.09
C ILE A 108 3.81 1.74 -3.85
N ALA A 109 4.99 1.51 -3.26
CA ALA A 109 6.26 1.73 -3.93
C ALA A 109 6.36 0.90 -5.21
N GLY A 110 6.04 -0.40 -5.15
CA GLY A 110 6.03 -1.29 -6.32
C GLY A 110 5.08 -0.84 -7.43
N LEU A 111 3.85 -0.41 -7.10
CA LEU A 111 2.89 0.13 -8.08
C LEU A 111 3.35 1.46 -8.68
N SER A 112 3.99 2.31 -7.88
CA SER A 112 4.50 3.60 -8.34
C SER A 112 5.75 3.48 -9.20
N ALA A 113 6.45 2.33 -9.15
CA ALA A 113 7.69 2.12 -9.88
C ALA A 113 7.53 2.32 -11.39
N ILE A 114 6.35 1.98 -11.95
CA ILE A 114 6.05 2.16 -13.38
C ILE A 114 5.99 3.63 -13.83
N LEU A 115 5.84 4.56 -12.88
CA LEU A 115 5.75 5.99 -13.17
C LEU A 115 7.13 6.60 -13.49
N TYR A 116 8.22 5.89 -13.19
CA TYR A 116 9.56 6.37 -13.43
C TYR A 116 9.96 6.12 -14.88
N PRO A 117 10.55 7.10 -15.59
CA PRO A 117 10.90 6.97 -17.00
C PRO A 117 11.81 5.77 -17.27
N GLY A 118 11.44 4.94 -18.25
CA GLY A 118 12.21 3.76 -18.66
C GLY A 118 12.05 2.53 -17.76
N SER A 119 11.26 2.62 -16.68
CA SER A 119 10.92 1.45 -15.86
C SER A 119 9.96 0.51 -16.59
N LYS A 120 10.11 -0.80 -16.34
CA LYS A 120 9.19 -1.84 -16.81
C LYS A 120 8.91 -2.83 -15.69
N ALA A 121 7.73 -3.44 -15.71
CA ALA A 121 7.36 -4.49 -14.75
C ALA A 121 8.13 -5.81 -14.97
N MET A 122 8.67 -5.99 -16.17
CA MET A 122 9.41 -7.15 -16.62
C MET A 122 10.39 -6.73 -17.71
N ASP A 123 11.54 -7.38 -17.79
CA ASP A 123 12.49 -7.12 -18.88
C ASP A 123 11.89 -7.54 -20.23
N PRO A 124 12.17 -6.82 -21.33
CA PRO A 124 11.63 -7.11 -22.66
C PRO A 124 11.88 -8.55 -23.14
N GLU A 125 12.95 -9.18 -22.66
CA GLU A 125 13.31 -10.57 -23.00
C GLU A 125 12.34 -11.63 -22.43
N PHE A 126 11.51 -11.27 -21.46
CA PHE A 126 10.50 -12.14 -20.87
C PHE A 126 9.06 -11.74 -21.27
N GLY A 127 8.91 -10.69 -22.10
CA GLY A 127 7.64 -10.18 -22.62
C GLY A 127 7.28 -8.78 -22.12
N ASP A 128 6.14 -8.27 -22.56
CA ASP A 128 5.64 -6.91 -22.22
C ASP A 128 4.51 -6.91 -21.17
N GLY A 129 4.38 -8.00 -20.39
CA GLY A 129 3.33 -8.15 -19.38
C GLY A 129 3.60 -7.41 -18.07
N PHE A 130 2.58 -7.38 -17.19
CA PHE A 130 2.71 -6.92 -15.80
C PHE A 130 2.16 -7.98 -14.82
N PRO A 131 2.87 -9.09 -14.58
CA PRO A 131 2.41 -10.17 -13.70
C PRO A 131 2.05 -9.72 -12.28
N GLN A 132 2.71 -8.68 -11.78
CA GLN A 132 2.55 -8.16 -10.43
C GLN A 132 1.35 -7.20 -10.27
N ALA A 133 0.69 -6.83 -11.38
CA ALA A 133 -0.45 -5.90 -11.39
C ALA A 133 -1.65 -6.37 -10.56
N ILE A 134 -1.80 -7.67 -10.36
CA ILE A 134 -2.88 -8.25 -9.53
C ILE A 134 -2.44 -8.35 -8.07
N VAL A 135 -1.18 -8.75 -7.83
CA VAL A 135 -0.64 -9.02 -6.50
C VAL A 135 -0.56 -7.74 -5.66
N PHE A 136 0.02 -6.68 -6.23
CA PHE A 136 0.24 -5.44 -5.50
C PHE A 136 -1.04 -4.77 -4.97
N PRO A 137 -2.11 -4.57 -5.76
CA PRO A 137 -3.32 -3.92 -5.26
C PRO A 137 -4.06 -4.79 -4.23
N ILE A 138 -4.02 -6.12 -4.34
CA ILE A 138 -4.64 -7.02 -3.35
C ILE A 138 -4.00 -6.83 -1.98
N PHE A 139 -2.67 -6.95 -1.89
CA PHE A 139 -2.00 -6.87 -0.59
C PHE A 139 -1.89 -5.45 -0.03
N ALA A 140 -1.87 -4.42 -0.90
CA ALA A 140 -2.06 -3.04 -0.50
C ALA A 140 -3.44 -2.84 0.15
N SER A 141 -4.50 -3.37 -0.47
CA SER A 141 -5.87 -3.27 0.05
C SER A 141 -6.03 -3.99 1.38
N LEU A 142 -5.42 -5.17 1.54
CA LEU A 142 -5.44 -5.90 2.82
C LEU A 142 -4.80 -5.08 3.95
N ALA A 143 -3.66 -4.42 3.69
CA ALA A 143 -3.02 -3.57 4.69
C ALA A 143 -3.90 -2.38 5.09
N ILE A 144 -4.51 -1.71 4.11
CA ILE A 144 -5.38 -0.55 4.34
C ILE A 144 -6.68 -0.94 5.06
N MET A 145 -7.31 -2.05 4.65
CA MET A 145 -8.53 -2.55 5.29
C MET A 145 -8.29 -3.12 6.69
N GLY A 146 -7.06 -3.57 6.97
CA GLY A 146 -6.63 -4.04 8.26
C GLY A 146 -6.78 -2.99 9.37
N ASP A 147 -6.51 -1.73 9.05
CA ASP A 147 -6.73 -0.60 9.97
C ASP A 147 -8.23 -0.32 10.16
N GLY A 148 -8.97 -0.19 9.06
CA GLY A 148 -10.37 0.23 9.08
C GLY A 148 -11.32 -0.72 9.81
N LYS A 149 -11.03 -2.03 9.85
CA LYS A 149 -11.90 -3.02 10.50
C LYS A 149 -11.62 -3.30 11.97
N GLU A 150 -10.50 -2.81 12.50
CA GLU A 150 -10.23 -2.87 13.94
C GLU A 150 -10.73 -1.60 14.66
N GLY A 151 -10.94 -0.49 13.93
CA GLY A 151 -11.45 0.78 14.45
C GLY A 151 -12.95 0.86 14.68
N ASP A 152 -13.74 -0.07 14.12
CA ASP A 152 -15.22 -0.02 14.18
C ASP A 152 -15.81 -0.68 15.45
N GLY A 153 -14.94 -1.11 16.37
CA GLY A 153 -15.29 -1.64 17.68
C GLY A 153 -15.66 -0.56 18.70
N GLY A 154 -16.71 0.22 18.42
CA GLY A 154 -17.48 0.91 19.45
C GLY A 154 -17.01 2.32 19.83
N PHE A 155 -17.29 3.29 18.97
CA PHE A 155 -17.75 4.62 19.42
C PHE A 155 -18.52 5.31 18.28
N LYS A 156 -19.81 4.95 18.12
CA LYS A 156 -20.76 5.91 17.54
C LYS A 156 -20.93 7.01 18.58
N GLU A 157 -20.17 8.09 18.40
CA GLU A 157 -20.36 9.33 19.13
C GLU A 157 -21.81 9.79 18.92
N LYS A 158 -22.70 9.45 19.86
CA LYS A 158 -23.99 10.13 19.97
C LYS A 158 -23.64 11.55 20.38
N THR A 159 -23.58 12.44 19.40
CA THR A 159 -23.54 13.89 19.57
C THR A 159 -24.74 14.32 20.40
N PHE A 160 -24.59 14.35 21.72
CA PHE A 160 -25.46 15.11 22.60
C PHE A 160 -24.86 16.52 22.67
N GLY A 161 -25.53 17.44 21.97
CA GLY A 161 -25.09 18.81 21.83
C GLY A 161 -25.00 19.53 23.18
N ARG A 162 -23.78 19.89 23.57
CA ARG A 162 -23.54 21.15 24.27
C ARG A 162 -22.25 21.75 23.72
N ARG A 163 -22.42 22.82 22.95
CA ARG A 163 -21.35 23.70 22.47
C ARG A 163 -20.51 24.12 23.67
N GLU A 164 -19.24 23.76 23.68
CA GLU A 164 -18.18 24.64 24.16
C GLU A 164 -16.98 24.58 23.21
N ARG A 165 -16.20 25.64 23.29
CA ARG A 165 -15.48 26.27 22.20
C ARG A 165 -14.06 25.71 22.16
N GLY A 166 -13.62 25.28 20.97
CA GLY A 166 -12.20 25.24 20.60
C GLY A 166 -11.42 24.00 21.03
N GLU A 167 -11.52 22.92 20.26
CA GLU A 167 -10.41 21.97 20.15
C GLU A 167 -10.33 21.36 18.76
N LYS A 168 -9.20 21.60 18.08
CA LYS A 168 -8.91 21.16 16.71
C LYS A 168 -8.55 19.67 16.66
N SER A 169 -9.42 18.79 17.16
CA SER A 169 -9.14 17.35 17.26
C SER A 169 -10.10 16.46 16.46
N VAL A 170 -10.47 16.85 15.23
CA VAL A 170 -11.28 15.99 14.32
C VAL A 170 -10.86 16.15 12.84
N ARG A 171 -9.55 16.17 12.54
CA ARG A 171 -9.08 16.31 11.14
C ARG A 171 -8.14 15.20 10.62
N MET A 172 -7.77 14.20 11.41
CA MET A 172 -6.73 13.25 10.99
C MET A 172 -7.26 12.03 10.23
N ASP A 173 -8.46 11.56 10.55
CA ASP A 173 -9.01 10.31 9.96
C ASP A 173 -9.46 10.48 8.49
N ILE A 174 -9.82 11.71 8.08
CA ILE A 174 -10.18 12.01 6.68
C ILE A 174 -8.93 12.18 5.81
N SER A 175 -7.83 12.69 6.37
CA SER A 175 -6.60 12.99 5.61
C SER A 175 -5.90 11.75 5.07
N ILE A 176 -5.92 10.62 5.78
CA ILE A 176 -5.28 9.40 5.30
C ILE A 176 -6.12 8.79 4.18
N LEU A 177 -7.44 8.65 4.34
CA LEU A 177 -8.31 8.14 3.28
C LEU A 177 -8.27 9.07 2.04
N ALA A 178 -8.22 10.39 2.26
CA ALA A 178 -8.07 11.39 1.19
C ALA A 178 -6.70 11.32 0.50
N LEU A 179 -5.62 11.07 1.25
CA LEU A 179 -4.29 10.86 0.69
C LEU A 179 -4.27 9.60 -0.19
N HIS A 180 -4.89 8.50 0.29
CA HIS A 180 -4.98 7.24 -0.46
C HIS A 180 -5.88 7.37 -1.69
N LEU A 181 -7.02 8.06 -1.60
CA LEU A 181 -7.88 8.38 -2.74
C LEU A 181 -7.17 9.30 -3.75
N SER A 182 -6.34 10.23 -3.26
CA SER A 182 -5.54 11.11 -4.13
C SER A 182 -4.45 10.33 -4.87
N ILE A 183 -3.80 9.37 -4.21
CA ILE A 183 -2.83 8.45 -4.82
C ILE A 183 -3.53 7.54 -5.84
N ALA A 184 -4.68 6.96 -5.51
CA ALA A 184 -5.47 6.12 -6.42
C ALA A 184 -5.98 6.90 -7.64
N LYS A 185 -6.41 8.15 -7.45
CA LYS A 185 -6.85 9.04 -8.53
C LYS A 185 -5.68 9.48 -9.42
N ALA A 186 -4.53 9.80 -8.84
CA ALA A 186 -3.31 10.07 -9.59
C ALA A 186 -2.89 8.84 -10.42
N TRP A 187 -2.97 7.64 -9.83
CA TRP A 187 -2.68 6.38 -10.53
C TRP A 187 -3.64 6.12 -11.70
N LEU A 188 -4.94 6.38 -11.53
CA LEU A 188 -5.92 6.24 -12.60
C LEU A 188 -5.65 7.23 -13.75
N MET A 189 -5.31 8.49 -13.42
CA MET A 189 -5.02 9.51 -14.43
C MET A 189 -3.74 9.21 -15.20
N VAL A 190 -2.69 8.72 -14.54
CA VAL A 190 -1.45 8.34 -15.23
C VAL A 190 -1.61 7.03 -16.03
N SER A 191 -2.42 6.08 -15.56
CA SER A 191 -2.71 4.86 -16.33
C SER A 191 -3.42 5.19 -17.65
N LEU A 192 -4.35 6.15 -17.63
CA LEU A 192 -5.04 6.64 -18.82
C LEU A 192 -4.08 7.41 -19.75
N ASP A 193 -3.19 8.25 -19.20
CA ASP A 193 -2.24 9.02 -20.02
C ASP A 193 -1.17 8.12 -20.67
N THR A 194 -0.65 7.13 -19.93
CA THR A 194 0.28 6.12 -20.47
C THR A 194 -0.38 5.30 -21.57
N ALA A 195 -1.64 4.88 -21.39
CA ALA A 195 -2.40 4.19 -22.42
C ALA A 195 -2.57 5.04 -23.69
N THR A 196 -2.88 6.34 -23.55
CA THR A 196 -3.00 7.23 -24.71
C THR A 196 -1.66 7.52 -25.40
N THR A 197 -0.56 7.55 -24.65
CA THR A 197 0.78 7.79 -25.19
C THR A 197 1.29 6.57 -25.96
N LEU A 198 1.03 5.37 -25.46
CA LEU A 198 1.32 4.11 -26.16
C LEU A 198 0.51 4.01 -27.47
N GLU A 199 -0.79 4.34 -27.43
CA GLU A 199 -1.64 4.34 -28.63
C GLU A 199 -1.17 5.38 -29.67
N ARG A 200 -0.69 6.56 -29.23
CA ARG A 200 -0.08 7.56 -30.13
C ARG A 200 1.24 7.08 -30.71
N HIS A 201 2.05 6.34 -29.94
CA HIS A 201 3.33 5.83 -30.43
C HIS A 201 3.13 4.72 -31.48
N GLU A 202 2.17 3.82 -31.27
CA GLU A 202 1.79 2.81 -32.27
C GLU A 202 1.22 3.44 -33.55
N ARG A 203 0.32 4.43 -33.43
CA ARG A 203 -0.19 5.17 -34.59
C ARG A 203 0.91 5.83 -35.41
N ARG A 204 1.94 6.39 -34.76
CA ARG A 204 3.10 6.99 -35.45
C ARG A 204 3.96 5.95 -36.17
N LYS A 205 4.18 4.78 -35.56
CA LYS A 205 4.89 3.66 -36.22
C LYS A 205 4.13 3.18 -37.48
N ASN A 206 2.83 3.00 -37.36
CA ASN A 206 1.99 2.55 -38.48
C ASN A 206 1.95 3.59 -39.61
N MET A 207 1.90 4.89 -39.29
CA MET A 207 2.02 5.95 -40.30
C MET A 207 3.38 5.94 -40.98
N ALA A 208 4.48 5.86 -40.23
CA ALA A 208 5.83 5.82 -40.81
C ALA A 208 6.01 4.63 -41.77
N GLN A 209 5.50 3.46 -41.39
CA GLN A 209 5.52 2.27 -42.24
C GLN A 209 4.64 2.42 -43.50
N SER A 210 3.49 3.10 -43.40
CA SER A 210 2.63 3.36 -44.57
C SER A 210 3.25 4.33 -45.57
N TYR A 211 3.98 5.35 -45.10
CA TYR A 211 4.72 6.28 -45.95
C TYR A 211 5.82 5.56 -46.71
N ASP A 212 6.59 4.70 -46.02
CA ASP A 212 7.69 3.95 -46.63
C ASP A 212 7.19 3.01 -47.76
N ILE A 213 6.08 2.31 -47.53
CA ILE A 213 5.43 1.45 -48.54
C ILE A 213 4.90 2.27 -49.74
N SER A 214 4.34 3.46 -49.49
CA SER A 214 3.83 4.31 -50.56
C SER A 214 4.94 4.90 -51.44
N THR A 215 6.12 5.16 -50.86
CA THR A 215 7.28 5.71 -51.56
C THR A 215 7.91 4.62 -52.44
N LEU A 216 8.11 3.41 -51.89
CA LEU A 216 8.60 2.25 -52.64
C LEU A 216 7.69 1.83 -53.81
N ARG A 217 6.38 2.10 -53.72
CA ARG A 217 5.42 1.81 -54.80
C ARG A 217 5.41 2.84 -55.93
N ASN A 218 5.86 4.07 -55.67
CA ASN A 218 5.97 5.11 -56.70
C ASN A 218 7.32 5.06 -57.46
N ASP A 219 8.31 4.33 -56.93
CA ASP A 219 9.63 4.15 -57.52
C ASP A 219 9.76 2.86 -58.37
N MET A 220 8.65 2.13 -58.61
CA MET A 220 8.53 1.02 -59.58
C MET A 220 7.63 1.41 -60.75
#